data_AF-A0A2J9INL8-F1
#
_entry.id   AF-A0A2J9INL8-F1
#
_cell.length_a   1.000
_cell.length_b   1.000
_cell.length_c   1.000
_cell.angle_alpha   90.00
_cell.angle_beta   90.00
_cell.angle_gamma   90.00
#
_symmetry.space_group_name_H-M   'P 1'
#
loop_
_entity.id
_entity.type
_entity.pdbx_description
1 polymer ?
#
loop_
_entity_poly.entity_id
_entity_poly.type
_entity_poly.pdbx_seq_one_letter_code
_entity_poly.pdbx_strand_id
1 'polypeptide(L)'
;MLTTATNSHPIVVIGAGPIGLAAAAHLSERGLPFLILEAGTAAGAAIAEWGHTRLFSPWQYNLDAAAQRLLEAAGWTAPDADVLPTGHELREQYLEPLAQLPQLAESIRYGARVTAVSRAGIDKTRTARREETPFLVRIQTTDGHSEDVLASAVIDASGTWSMPNPLGQAGLLAPGEQQARAAGHITAPLPDVQGRDRDRFAGKRVMVTGAGHSAANTLLDLADLEADTTIIWAARTADLTRVYGGGDQDELAARGALGSRLRQLVDSGRIEVLTSFTITRFRADDTLTVHAVTPDGEREVSVDVLVPATGFRPDLGMLSELRLALDPAVEAPSQLGPLIDPEFHSCGSVEPHGERVLAHPETNFYIVGMKSYGRAPTFLMATGYEQVRSIAAALAGDRKAADAVHLELPETGVCTTDLGGSCDAPAPAGDACCSSPQLIELSVGR
;
A
#
# COMPACT_ATOMS: atom_id res chain seq x y z
N MET A 1 25.82 11.06 37.64
CA MET A 1 24.75 10.68 36.70
C MET A 1 25.13 11.27 35.36
N LEU A 2 25.74 10.49 34.48
CA LEU A 2 26.12 10.94 33.15
C LEU A 2 24.84 11.09 32.32
N THR A 3 24.50 12.33 32.02
CA THR A 3 23.62 12.70 30.92
C THR A 3 24.16 12.06 29.64
N THR A 4 23.46 11.06 29.13
CA THR A 4 23.62 10.51 27.80
C THR A 4 23.58 11.65 26.80
N ALA A 5 24.65 11.82 26.02
CA ALA A 5 24.70 12.77 24.91
C ALA A 5 23.45 12.55 24.03
N THR A 6 22.66 13.60 23.87
CA THR A 6 21.57 13.67 22.90
C THR A 6 22.13 13.26 21.54
N ASN A 7 21.54 12.23 20.93
CA ASN A 7 21.84 11.82 19.55
C ASN A 7 21.71 13.08 18.66
N SER A 8 22.82 13.60 18.14
CA SER A 8 22.87 14.92 17.49
C SER A 8 22.21 14.97 16.11
N HIS A 9 21.69 13.83 15.64
CA HIS A 9 21.12 13.68 14.30
C HIS A 9 19.60 13.48 14.36
N PRO A 10 18.85 14.04 13.41
CA PRO A 10 17.41 13.87 13.36
C PRO A 10 17.03 12.42 13.05
N ILE A 11 15.79 12.08 13.31
CA ILE A 11 15.11 10.91 12.76
C ILE A 11 14.73 11.25 11.32
N VAL A 12 15.17 10.47 10.35
CA VAL A 12 14.78 10.68 8.95
C VAL A 12 13.53 9.88 8.63
N VAL A 13 12.50 10.55 8.12
CA VAL A 13 11.28 9.93 7.59
C VAL A 13 11.34 10.02 6.07
N ILE A 14 11.23 8.88 5.38
CA ILE A 14 11.28 8.83 3.91
C ILE A 14 9.85 8.85 3.38
N GLY A 15 9.46 9.95 2.74
CA GLY A 15 8.14 10.18 2.17
C GLY A 15 7.23 11.06 3.03
N ALA A 16 6.57 12.04 2.42
CA ALA A 16 5.56 12.92 2.98
C ALA A 16 4.13 12.51 2.56
N GLY A 17 3.88 11.19 2.51
CA GLY A 17 2.54 10.62 2.40
C GLY A 17 1.81 10.55 3.76
N PRO A 18 0.62 9.93 3.83
CA PRO A 18 -0.17 9.85 5.06
C PRO A 18 0.62 9.30 6.26
N ILE A 19 1.35 8.21 6.05
CA ILE A 19 2.08 7.53 7.11
C ILE A 19 3.33 8.31 7.54
N GLY A 20 4.02 8.96 6.60
CA GLY A 20 5.19 9.78 6.90
C GLY A 20 4.84 11.06 7.67
N LEU A 21 3.76 11.74 7.29
CA LEU A 21 3.27 12.91 8.02
C LEU A 21 2.72 12.54 9.40
N ALA A 22 2.02 11.41 9.54
CA ALA A 22 1.61 10.90 10.84
C ALA A 22 2.84 10.59 11.73
N ALA A 23 3.89 9.96 11.19
CA ALA A 23 5.13 9.74 11.92
C ALA A 23 5.71 11.07 12.43
N ALA A 24 5.79 12.09 11.57
CA ALA A 24 6.25 13.42 11.95
C ALA A 24 5.38 14.08 13.04
N ALA A 25 4.05 13.93 12.98
CA ALA A 25 3.15 14.41 14.03
C ALA A 25 3.45 13.76 15.39
N HIS A 26 3.58 12.43 15.44
CA HIS A 26 3.93 11.72 16.68
C HIS A 26 5.34 12.07 17.19
N LEU A 27 6.32 12.26 16.30
CA LEU A 27 7.67 12.69 16.66
C LEU A 27 7.66 14.12 17.23
N SER A 28 6.87 15.01 16.63
CA SER A 28 6.69 16.41 17.05
C SER A 28 6.08 16.50 18.45
N GLU A 29 4.98 15.78 18.72
CA GLU A 29 4.35 15.75 20.05
C GLU A 29 5.31 15.21 21.15
N ARG A 30 6.29 14.39 20.76
CA ARG A 30 7.30 13.83 21.65
C ARG A 30 8.58 14.66 21.72
N GLY A 31 8.67 15.78 21.00
CA GLY A 31 9.83 16.66 20.98
C GLY A 31 11.09 16.03 20.38
N LEU A 32 10.94 15.03 19.51
CA LEU A 32 12.06 14.38 18.83
C LEU A 32 12.39 15.13 17.53
N PRO A 33 13.67 15.47 17.27
CA PRO A 33 14.04 16.14 16.02
C PRO A 33 13.89 15.18 14.84
N PHE A 34 13.27 15.65 13.76
CA PHE A 34 13.05 14.85 12.55
C PHE A 34 13.27 15.67 11.27
N LEU A 35 13.49 14.95 10.16
CA LEU A 35 13.55 15.47 8.80
C LEU A 35 12.77 14.52 7.88
N ILE A 36 11.78 15.04 7.17
CA ILE A 36 11.07 14.32 6.11
C ILE A 36 11.75 14.60 4.78
N LEU A 37 12.07 13.54 4.04
CA LEU A 37 12.62 13.60 2.69
C LEU A 37 11.54 13.13 1.70
N GLU A 38 11.00 14.04 0.90
CA GLU A 38 9.94 13.77 -0.08
C GLU A 38 10.50 13.95 -1.51
N ALA A 39 10.28 12.94 -2.36
CA ALA A 39 10.77 12.97 -3.74
C ALA A 39 9.96 13.92 -4.64
N GLY A 40 8.66 14.05 -4.38
CA GLY A 40 7.75 14.96 -5.06
C GLY A 40 7.87 16.41 -4.59
N THR A 41 7.07 17.28 -5.19
CA THR A 41 7.08 18.73 -4.95
C THR A 41 6.09 19.19 -3.89
N ALA A 42 5.27 18.27 -3.35
CA ALA A 42 4.25 18.54 -2.34
C ALA A 42 3.96 17.28 -1.51
N ALA A 43 3.31 17.48 -0.36
CA ALA A 43 2.80 16.38 0.45
C ALA A 43 1.78 15.53 -0.33
N GLY A 44 1.82 14.22 -0.13
CA GLY A 44 0.94 13.30 -0.85
C GLY A 44 1.14 13.29 -2.37
N ALA A 45 2.36 13.53 -2.87
CA ALA A 45 2.65 13.57 -4.31
C ALA A 45 2.14 12.35 -5.09
N ALA A 46 2.35 11.13 -4.57
CA ALA A 46 1.82 9.91 -5.18
C ALA A 46 0.28 9.89 -5.21
N ILE A 47 -0.37 10.44 -4.18
CA ILE A 47 -1.85 10.54 -4.10
C ILE A 47 -2.40 11.46 -5.17
N ALA A 48 -1.67 12.51 -5.53
CA ALA A 48 -2.07 13.40 -6.62
C ALA A 48 -2.19 12.69 -7.98
N GLU A 49 -1.44 11.60 -8.21
CA GLU A 49 -1.49 10.84 -9.46
C GLU A 49 -2.80 10.06 -9.64
N TRP A 50 -3.40 9.62 -8.53
CA TRP A 50 -4.67 8.88 -8.47
C TRP A 50 -5.78 9.63 -7.72
N GLY A 51 -5.66 10.95 -7.56
CA GLY A 51 -6.49 11.77 -6.68
C GLY A 51 -7.99 11.70 -6.97
N HIS A 52 -8.38 11.39 -8.21
CA HIS A 52 -9.78 11.19 -8.61
C HIS A 52 -10.41 9.93 -7.97
N THR A 53 -9.60 8.96 -7.55
CA THR A 53 -10.08 7.68 -7.01
C THR A 53 -10.67 7.87 -5.61
N ARG A 54 -11.87 7.32 -5.39
CA ARG A 54 -12.51 7.27 -4.08
C ARG A 54 -11.89 6.16 -3.22
N LEU A 55 -11.58 6.49 -1.97
CA LEU A 55 -11.15 5.52 -0.96
C LEU A 55 -12.32 4.62 -0.54
N PHE A 56 -11.99 3.46 -0.02
CA PHE A 56 -12.96 2.47 0.46
C PHE A 56 -13.21 2.54 1.98
N SER A 57 -12.46 3.40 2.68
CA SER A 57 -12.57 3.66 4.12
C SER A 57 -13.03 5.10 4.36
N PRO A 58 -13.94 5.34 5.32
CA PRO A 58 -14.39 6.69 5.66
C PRO A 58 -13.34 7.49 6.43
N TRP A 59 -13.52 8.80 6.52
CA TRP A 59 -12.58 9.73 7.13
C TRP A 59 -12.07 9.32 8.52
N GLN A 60 -12.92 8.74 9.36
CA GLN A 60 -12.54 8.28 10.70
C GLN A 60 -11.38 7.26 10.73
N TYR A 61 -11.15 6.51 9.64
CA TYR A 61 -10.03 5.57 9.51
C TYR A 61 -8.87 6.11 8.66
N ASN A 62 -9.01 7.33 8.14
CA ASN A 62 -8.05 8.00 7.26
C ASN A 62 -7.37 9.21 7.93
N LEU A 63 -7.66 9.45 9.21
CA LEU A 63 -7.06 10.52 10.01
C LEU A 63 -6.24 9.91 11.15
N ASP A 64 -5.02 10.40 11.34
CA ASP A 64 -4.19 10.03 12.49
C ASP A 64 -4.53 10.93 13.69
N ALA A 65 -4.55 10.35 14.89
CA ALA A 65 -4.95 11.07 16.10
C ALA A 65 -3.98 12.19 16.51
N ALA A 66 -2.67 12.03 16.31
CA ALA A 66 -1.70 13.08 16.61
C ALA A 66 -1.76 14.20 15.56
N ALA A 67 -1.86 13.83 14.28
CA ALA A 67 -2.06 14.78 13.20
C ALA A 67 -3.34 15.62 13.40
N GLN A 68 -4.44 14.98 13.77
CA GLN A 68 -5.71 15.64 14.05
C GLN A 68 -5.59 16.65 15.20
N ARG A 69 -4.96 16.28 16.33
CA ARG A 69 -4.73 17.22 17.44
C ARG A 69 -3.92 18.46 17.03
N LEU A 70 -2.87 18.28 16.23
CA LEU A 70 -2.06 19.39 15.73
C LEU A 70 -2.85 20.30 14.79
N LEU A 71 -3.65 19.72 13.90
CA LEU A 71 -4.51 20.44 12.97
C LEU A 71 -5.62 21.23 13.70
N GLU A 72 -6.34 20.59 14.62
CA GLU A 72 -7.41 21.22 15.40
C GLU A 72 -6.88 22.38 16.25
N ALA A 73 -5.68 22.23 16.83
CA ALA A 73 -5.00 23.31 17.55
C ALA A 73 -4.66 24.52 16.66
N ALA A 74 -4.54 24.31 15.35
CA ALA A 74 -4.35 25.35 14.34
C ALA A 74 -5.67 25.87 13.74
N GLY A 75 -6.83 25.43 14.25
CA GLY A 75 -8.15 25.86 13.79
C GLY A 75 -8.70 25.09 12.59
N TRP A 76 -8.09 23.96 12.22
CA TRP A 76 -8.64 23.06 11.21
C TRP A 76 -9.91 22.36 11.73
N THR A 77 -10.86 22.09 10.82
CA THR A 77 -12.10 21.37 11.14
C THR A 77 -12.10 20.04 10.41
N ALA A 78 -12.31 18.95 11.15
CA ALA A 78 -12.39 17.63 10.57
C ALA A 78 -13.58 17.50 9.60
N PRO A 79 -13.40 16.84 8.44
CA PRO A 79 -14.50 16.42 7.60
C PRO A 79 -15.47 15.47 8.31
N ASP A 80 -16.62 15.22 7.70
CA ASP A 80 -17.59 14.24 8.19
C ASP A 80 -16.95 12.84 8.25
N ALA A 81 -16.98 12.25 9.45
CA ALA A 81 -16.33 11.00 9.81
C ALA A 81 -16.78 9.79 8.99
N ASP A 82 -18.00 9.81 8.45
CA ASP A 82 -18.62 8.68 7.74
C ASP A 82 -18.49 8.78 6.21
N VAL A 83 -17.99 9.92 5.69
CA VAL A 83 -17.81 10.13 4.26
C VAL A 83 -16.56 9.43 3.74
N LEU A 84 -16.67 8.78 2.58
CA LEU A 84 -15.56 8.20 1.83
C LEU A 84 -14.85 9.29 0.98
N PRO A 85 -13.64 9.75 1.32
CA PRO A 85 -12.94 10.76 0.54
C PRO A 85 -12.40 10.22 -0.77
N THR A 86 -12.19 11.10 -1.73
CA THR A 86 -11.28 10.91 -2.87
C THR A 86 -9.83 11.17 -2.47
N GLY A 87 -8.88 10.70 -3.26
CA GLY A 87 -7.47 11.03 -3.05
C GLY A 87 -7.19 12.55 -3.08
N HIS A 88 -7.93 13.32 -3.90
CA HIS A 88 -7.87 14.78 -3.92
C HIS A 88 -8.33 15.35 -2.58
N GLU A 89 -9.49 14.94 -2.07
CA GLU A 89 -9.98 15.39 -0.77
C GLU A 89 -9.02 15.00 0.37
N LEU A 90 -8.47 13.78 0.35
CA LEU A 90 -7.46 13.35 1.31
C LEU A 90 -6.22 14.26 1.29
N ARG A 91 -5.73 14.61 0.10
CA ARG A 91 -4.55 15.47 -0.06
C ARG A 91 -4.83 16.91 0.39
N GLU A 92 -5.87 17.51 -0.16
CA GLU A 92 -6.17 18.94 -0.05
C GLU A 92 -6.78 19.30 1.31
N GLN A 93 -7.63 18.43 1.88
CA GLN A 93 -8.30 18.72 3.15
C GLN A 93 -7.51 18.25 4.37
N TYR A 94 -6.55 17.34 4.23
CA TYR A 94 -5.83 16.76 5.37
C TYR A 94 -4.30 16.85 5.24
N LEU A 95 -3.69 16.25 4.20
CA LEU A 95 -2.23 16.12 4.13
C LEU A 95 -1.51 17.45 3.88
N GLU A 96 -2.02 18.28 2.97
CA GLU A 96 -1.45 19.60 2.67
C GLU A 96 -1.54 20.54 3.88
N PRO A 97 -2.70 20.72 4.55
CA PRO A 97 -2.77 21.50 5.78
C PRO A 97 -1.82 21.00 6.87
N LEU A 98 -1.70 19.68 7.05
CA LEU A 98 -0.83 19.08 8.05
C LEU A 98 0.64 19.40 7.77
N ALA A 99 1.07 19.25 6.51
CA ALA A 99 2.44 19.54 6.10
C ALA A 99 2.80 21.03 6.19
N GLN A 100 1.81 21.92 6.17
CA GLN A 100 1.99 23.38 6.29
C GLN A 100 2.05 23.87 7.75
N LEU A 101 1.74 23.01 8.74
CA LEU A 101 1.86 23.40 10.13
C LEU A 101 3.31 23.77 10.47
N PRO A 102 3.57 24.89 11.19
CA PRO A 102 4.93 25.33 11.54
C PRO A 102 5.78 24.24 12.21
N GLN A 103 5.15 23.36 12.98
CA GLN A 103 5.78 22.24 13.68
C GLN A 103 6.38 21.18 12.73
N LEU A 104 5.89 21.11 11.49
CA LEU A 104 6.30 20.12 10.48
C LEU A 104 7.00 20.79 9.30
N ALA A 105 6.48 21.91 8.79
CA ALA A 105 6.88 22.52 7.53
C ALA A 105 8.39 22.78 7.40
N GLU A 106 9.05 23.24 8.47
CA GLU A 106 10.50 23.50 8.49
C GLU A 106 11.35 22.23 8.38
N SER A 107 10.77 21.08 8.73
CA SER A 107 11.38 19.76 8.71
C SER A 107 11.01 18.94 7.48
N ILE A 108 10.36 19.51 6.45
CA ILE A 108 10.03 18.81 5.21
C ILE A 108 10.90 19.34 4.07
N ARG A 109 11.66 18.43 3.45
CA ARG A 109 12.43 18.72 2.24
C ARG A 109 11.80 18.02 1.04
N TYR A 110 11.12 18.79 0.21
CA TYR A 110 10.59 18.37 -1.09
C TYR A 110 11.69 18.27 -2.16
N GLY A 111 11.42 17.53 -3.23
CA GLY A 111 12.38 17.32 -4.31
C GLY A 111 13.64 16.58 -3.89
N ALA A 112 13.59 15.80 -2.82
CA ALA A 112 14.70 15.06 -2.25
C ALA A 112 14.41 13.55 -2.31
N ARG A 113 14.80 12.90 -3.40
CA ARG A 113 14.64 11.46 -3.58
C ARG A 113 15.71 10.71 -2.82
N VAL A 114 15.33 9.91 -1.83
CA VAL A 114 16.27 8.97 -1.20
C VAL A 114 16.65 7.88 -2.22
N THR A 115 17.95 7.65 -2.39
CA THR A 115 18.50 6.65 -3.33
C THR A 115 19.29 5.56 -2.63
N ALA A 116 19.78 5.80 -1.41
CA ALA A 116 20.42 4.78 -0.59
C ALA A 116 20.34 5.10 0.90
N VAL A 117 20.29 4.05 1.73
CA VAL A 117 20.40 4.12 3.18
C VAL A 117 21.47 3.11 3.63
N SER A 118 22.42 3.58 4.45
CA SER A 118 23.51 2.75 5.00
C SER A 118 23.92 3.25 6.39
N ARG A 119 24.99 2.69 6.97
CA ARG A 119 25.66 3.19 8.17
C ARG A 119 26.89 4.00 7.74
N ALA A 120 27.09 5.17 8.34
CA ALA A 120 28.17 6.08 7.96
C ALA A 120 29.56 5.41 8.07
N GLY A 121 30.23 5.22 6.92
CA GLY A 121 31.56 4.62 6.85
C GLY A 121 31.63 3.11 7.12
N ILE A 122 30.48 2.41 7.20
CA ILE A 122 30.41 0.98 7.55
C ILE A 122 29.50 0.26 6.55
N ASP A 123 30.09 -0.59 5.70
CA ASP A 123 29.35 -1.50 4.82
C ASP A 123 28.58 -2.58 5.61
N LYS A 124 27.60 -3.23 4.96
CA LYS A 124 26.74 -4.25 5.58
C LYS A 124 27.48 -5.40 6.26
N THR A 125 28.70 -5.73 5.80
CA THR A 125 29.45 -6.90 6.29
C THR A 125 30.12 -6.68 7.64
N ARG A 126 30.34 -5.41 8.04
CA ARG A 126 31.03 -5.05 9.29
C ARG A 126 30.06 -4.87 10.45
N THR A 127 30.39 -5.48 11.60
CA THR A 127 29.53 -5.47 12.81
C THR A 127 30.01 -4.52 13.90
N ALA A 128 31.33 -4.29 14.03
CA ALA A 128 31.87 -3.49 15.13
C ALA A 128 31.28 -2.08 15.17
N ARG A 129 30.62 -1.73 16.29
CA ARG A 129 29.95 -0.43 16.55
C ARG A 129 28.88 -0.04 15.53
N ARG A 130 28.32 -1.00 14.78
CA ARG A 130 27.30 -0.73 13.76
C ARG A 130 26.07 -0.04 14.35
N GLU A 131 25.57 -0.53 15.48
CA GLU A 131 24.38 0.00 16.16
C GLU A 131 24.57 1.43 16.67
N GLU A 132 25.80 1.80 17.06
CA GLU A 132 26.17 3.13 17.55
C GLU A 132 26.43 4.13 16.42
N THR A 133 26.64 3.64 15.19
CA THR A 133 27.01 4.48 14.04
C THR A 133 25.76 5.09 13.43
N PRO A 134 25.70 6.40 13.15
CA PRO A 134 24.52 7.01 12.53
C PRO A 134 24.26 6.41 11.14
N PHE A 135 23.00 6.46 10.73
CA PHE A 135 22.64 6.19 9.35
C PHE A 135 23.19 7.30 8.44
N LEU A 136 23.54 6.92 7.23
CA LEU A 136 23.80 7.80 6.10
C LEU A 136 22.69 7.58 5.09
N VAL A 137 21.90 8.62 4.85
CA VAL A 137 20.80 8.65 3.89
C VAL A 137 21.24 9.49 2.70
N ARG A 138 21.44 8.86 1.56
CA ARG A 138 21.79 9.54 0.32
C ARG A 138 20.55 9.99 -0.41
N ILE A 139 20.49 11.27 -0.73
CA ILE A 139 19.44 11.86 -1.55
C ILE A 139 19.97 12.31 -2.90
N GLN A 140 19.09 12.29 -3.89
CA GLN A 140 19.24 13.00 -5.15
C GLN A 140 18.22 14.14 -5.18
N THR A 141 18.71 15.35 -5.39
CA THR A 141 17.89 16.57 -5.53
C THR A 141 17.37 16.72 -6.96
N THR A 142 16.34 17.55 -7.15
CA THR A 142 15.74 17.81 -8.47
C THR A 142 16.69 18.40 -9.51
N ASP A 143 17.77 19.05 -9.08
CA ASP A 143 18.84 19.57 -9.95
C ASP A 143 19.92 18.50 -10.27
N GLY A 144 19.75 17.27 -9.79
CA GLY A 144 20.62 16.13 -10.07
C GLY A 144 21.81 15.98 -9.12
N HIS A 145 21.99 16.88 -8.15
CA HIS A 145 23.04 16.75 -7.14
C HIS A 145 22.75 15.59 -6.18
N SER A 146 23.82 15.02 -5.62
CA SER A 146 23.74 14.01 -4.56
C SER A 146 24.24 14.59 -3.25
N GLU A 147 23.50 14.35 -2.18
CA GLU A 147 23.81 14.83 -0.83
C GLU A 147 23.60 13.68 0.17
N ASP A 148 24.40 13.66 1.22
CA ASP A 148 24.30 12.68 2.30
C ASP A 148 23.79 13.37 3.57
N VAL A 149 22.74 12.81 4.17
CA VAL A 149 22.15 13.24 5.43
C VAL A 149 22.44 12.20 6.50
N LEU A 150 22.93 12.63 7.66
CA LEU A 150 23.12 11.73 8.81
C LEU A 150 21.86 11.66 9.66
N ALA A 151 21.50 10.45 10.10
CA ALA A 151 20.29 10.20 10.89
C ALA A 151 20.55 9.29 12.09
N SER A 152 19.82 9.51 13.18
CA SER A 152 19.85 8.65 14.38
C SER A 152 18.93 7.43 14.25
N ALA A 153 17.87 7.58 13.47
CA ALA A 153 16.92 6.53 13.09
C ALA A 153 16.36 6.83 11.69
N VAL A 154 15.81 5.83 11.02
CA VAL A 154 15.17 5.97 9.72
C VAL A 154 13.83 5.25 9.71
N ILE A 155 12.78 5.96 9.33
CA ILE A 155 11.42 5.43 9.13
C ILE A 155 11.13 5.49 7.62
N ASP A 156 11.14 4.34 6.97
CA ASP A 156 10.87 4.21 5.54
C ASP A 156 9.37 4.10 5.27
N ALA A 157 8.76 5.24 4.97
CA ALA A 157 7.35 5.40 4.62
C ALA A 157 7.15 5.65 3.12
N SER A 158 8.09 5.21 2.25
CA SER A 158 8.10 5.56 0.83
C SER A 158 6.96 4.90 0.01
N GLY A 159 6.19 4.01 0.61
CA GLY A 159 5.13 3.26 -0.05
C GLY A 159 5.63 2.35 -1.19
N THR A 160 4.70 1.94 -2.06
CA THR A 160 4.95 1.01 -3.18
C THR A 160 4.54 1.58 -4.56
N TRP A 161 3.89 2.75 -4.60
CA TRP A 161 3.29 3.34 -5.81
C TRP A 161 4.26 3.43 -7.00
N SER A 162 5.51 3.80 -6.75
CA SER A 162 6.53 3.97 -7.80
C SER A 162 7.03 2.65 -8.42
N MET A 163 6.60 1.50 -7.89
CA MET A 163 7.06 0.17 -8.29
C MET A 163 5.88 -0.73 -8.66
N PRO A 164 5.19 -0.46 -9.79
CA PRO A 164 4.13 -1.34 -10.27
C PRO A 164 4.68 -2.73 -10.63
N ASN A 165 3.84 -3.74 -10.46
CA ASN A 165 4.15 -5.10 -10.91
C ASN A 165 4.13 -5.18 -12.44
N PRO A 166 5.04 -5.96 -13.03
CA PRO A 166 5.09 -6.11 -14.48
C PRO A 166 3.85 -6.84 -15.00
N LEU A 167 3.53 -6.60 -16.29
CA LEU A 167 2.42 -7.28 -16.98
C LEU A 167 2.80 -8.69 -17.45
N GLY A 168 4.09 -8.94 -17.62
CA GLY A 168 4.59 -10.22 -18.09
C GLY A 168 4.43 -11.37 -17.09
N GLN A 169 4.63 -12.58 -17.62
CA GLN A 169 4.61 -13.80 -16.84
C GLN A 169 5.75 -13.90 -15.82
N ALA A 170 5.57 -14.76 -14.82
CA ALA A 170 6.57 -15.09 -13.79
C ALA A 170 7.13 -13.89 -13.00
N GLY A 171 6.37 -12.79 -12.91
CA GLY A 171 6.81 -11.59 -12.18
C GLY A 171 7.91 -10.80 -12.89
N LEU A 172 8.06 -11.01 -14.21
CA LEU A 172 9.04 -10.34 -15.06
C LEU A 172 8.34 -9.37 -16.02
N LEU A 173 9.04 -8.30 -16.39
CA LEU A 173 8.61 -7.44 -17.51
C LEU A 173 8.51 -8.28 -18.77
N ALA A 174 7.40 -8.18 -19.50
CA ALA A 174 7.30 -8.86 -20.78
C ALA A 174 8.27 -8.20 -21.79
N PRO A 175 8.94 -8.97 -22.67
CA PRO A 175 9.61 -8.42 -23.82
C PRO A 175 8.69 -7.47 -24.59
N GLY A 176 9.14 -6.24 -24.89
CA GLY A 176 8.34 -5.21 -25.53
C GLY A 176 7.53 -4.31 -24.57
N GLU A 177 7.41 -4.64 -23.28
CA GLU A 177 6.59 -3.88 -22.33
C GLU A 177 7.09 -2.44 -22.14
N GLN A 178 8.41 -2.26 -22.00
CA GLN A 178 9.00 -0.92 -21.86
C GLN A 178 8.79 -0.06 -23.11
N GLN A 179 8.95 -0.66 -24.30
CA GLN A 179 8.71 0.02 -25.57
C GLN A 179 7.23 0.42 -25.71
N ALA A 180 6.31 -0.47 -25.35
CA ALA A 180 4.87 -0.20 -25.38
C ALA A 180 4.44 0.90 -24.39
N ARG A 181 5.09 0.99 -23.21
CA ARG A 181 4.91 2.12 -22.28
C ARG A 181 5.42 3.42 -22.88
N ALA A 182 6.64 3.41 -23.44
CA ALA A 182 7.24 4.60 -24.06
C ALA A 182 6.43 5.10 -25.28
N ALA A 183 5.83 4.20 -26.03
CA ALA A 183 4.94 4.52 -27.15
C ALA A 183 3.54 5.00 -26.71
N GLY A 184 3.22 4.99 -25.41
CA GLY A 184 1.93 5.45 -24.89
C GLY A 184 0.79 4.44 -25.03
N HIS A 185 1.04 3.20 -25.43
CA HIS A 185 0.01 2.17 -25.49
C HIS A 185 -0.33 1.58 -24.12
N ILE A 186 0.64 1.51 -23.20
CA ILE A 186 0.39 1.06 -21.83
C ILE A 186 0.33 2.28 -20.92
N THR A 187 -0.74 2.43 -20.16
CA THR A 187 -0.95 3.58 -19.26
C THR A 187 -0.16 3.43 -17.95
N ALA A 188 -0.15 4.51 -17.16
CA ALA A 188 0.06 4.38 -15.73
C ALA A 188 -1.11 3.60 -15.09
N PRO A 189 -0.92 2.94 -13.94
CA PRO A 189 -2.03 2.36 -13.18
C PRO A 189 -3.06 3.44 -12.79
N LEU A 190 -4.32 3.02 -12.62
CA LEU A 190 -5.44 3.89 -12.21
C LEU A 190 -5.59 5.19 -13.05
N PRO A 191 -5.78 5.08 -14.38
CA PRO A 191 -6.06 6.26 -15.20
C PRO A 191 -7.39 6.94 -14.80
N ASP A 192 -7.49 8.25 -15.01
CA ASP A 192 -8.72 9.01 -14.77
C ASP A 192 -9.58 9.01 -16.03
N VAL A 193 -10.20 7.85 -16.27
CA VAL A 193 -10.95 7.51 -17.49
C VAL A 193 -12.08 8.50 -17.78
N GLN A 194 -12.74 8.99 -16.74
CA GLN A 194 -13.88 9.90 -16.87
C GLN A 194 -13.48 11.38 -16.87
N GLY A 195 -12.28 11.70 -16.40
CA GLY A 195 -11.75 13.06 -16.34
C GLY A 195 -10.63 13.29 -17.34
N ARG A 196 -9.42 13.54 -16.83
CA ARG A 196 -8.27 14.06 -17.62
C ARG A 196 -7.84 13.12 -18.76
N ASP A 197 -8.06 11.82 -18.62
CA ASP A 197 -7.60 10.80 -19.56
C ASP A 197 -8.71 10.36 -20.55
N ARG A 198 -9.90 10.99 -20.53
CA ARG A 198 -11.07 10.61 -21.33
C ARG A 198 -10.79 10.39 -22.81
N ASP A 199 -10.11 11.33 -23.45
CA ASP A 199 -9.82 11.29 -24.90
C ASP A 199 -8.88 10.13 -25.28
N ARG A 200 -8.13 9.59 -24.31
CA ARG A 200 -7.27 8.42 -24.51
C ARG A 200 -8.08 7.13 -24.66
N PHE A 201 -9.29 7.07 -24.10
CA PHE A 201 -10.11 5.86 -24.04
C PHE A 201 -11.37 5.92 -24.92
N ALA A 202 -11.89 7.12 -25.19
CA ALA A 202 -13.10 7.31 -25.98
C ALA A 202 -12.95 6.73 -27.40
N GLY A 203 -13.84 5.79 -27.76
CA GLY A 203 -13.85 5.16 -29.10
C GLY A 203 -12.67 4.22 -29.36
N LYS A 204 -11.94 3.80 -28.32
CA LYS A 204 -10.77 2.92 -28.42
C LYS A 204 -11.09 1.48 -28.06
N ARG A 205 -10.24 0.55 -28.48
CA ARG A 205 -10.18 -0.82 -27.97
C ARG A 205 -9.22 -0.89 -26.80
N VAL A 206 -9.77 -1.04 -25.59
CA VAL A 206 -9.04 -0.93 -24.31
C VAL A 206 -8.99 -2.28 -23.63
N MET A 207 -7.80 -2.71 -23.22
CA MET A 207 -7.62 -3.89 -22.36
C MET A 207 -7.25 -3.47 -20.94
N VAL A 208 -8.00 -3.98 -19.96
CA VAL A 208 -7.65 -3.87 -18.54
C VAL A 208 -7.10 -5.21 -18.08
N THR A 209 -5.88 -5.22 -17.55
CA THR A 209 -5.20 -6.45 -17.10
C THR A 209 -5.08 -6.47 -15.58
N GLY A 210 -5.74 -7.43 -14.94
CA GLY A 210 -5.76 -7.56 -13.48
C GLY A 210 -7.08 -8.12 -12.97
N ALA A 211 -7.12 -8.56 -11.71
CA ALA A 211 -8.32 -9.13 -11.09
C ALA A 211 -8.58 -8.58 -9.68
N GLY A 212 -8.02 -7.40 -9.35
CA GLY A 212 -8.27 -6.70 -8.09
C GLY A 212 -9.20 -5.50 -8.27
N HIS A 213 -9.46 -4.77 -7.18
CA HIS A 213 -10.36 -3.61 -7.16
C HIS A 213 -10.00 -2.53 -8.18
N SER A 214 -8.71 -2.27 -8.39
CA SER A 214 -8.26 -1.31 -9.41
C SER A 214 -8.75 -1.70 -10.80
N ALA A 215 -8.77 -2.99 -11.14
CA ALA A 215 -9.29 -3.46 -12.43
C ALA A 215 -10.81 -3.27 -12.50
N ALA A 216 -11.53 -3.68 -11.46
CA ALA A 216 -12.99 -3.57 -11.39
C ALA A 216 -13.46 -2.11 -11.54
N ASN A 217 -12.85 -1.18 -10.80
CA ASN A 217 -13.21 0.24 -10.88
C ASN A 217 -12.91 0.82 -12.28
N THR A 218 -11.73 0.55 -12.85
CA THR A 218 -11.43 1.01 -14.22
C THR A 218 -12.40 0.44 -15.26
N LEU A 219 -12.81 -0.83 -15.13
CA LEU A 219 -13.79 -1.44 -16.03
C LEU A 219 -15.16 -0.76 -15.93
N LEU A 220 -15.60 -0.42 -14.72
CA LEU A 220 -16.85 0.32 -14.49
C LEU A 220 -16.76 1.74 -15.06
N ASP A 221 -15.65 2.44 -14.85
CA ASP A 221 -15.43 3.78 -15.39
C ASP A 221 -15.41 3.77 -16.93
N LEU A 222 -14.79 2.76 -17.55
CA LEU A 222 -14.81 2.58 -19.01
C LEU A 222 -16.21 2.25 -19.54
N ALA A 223 -17.01 1.49 -18.78
CA ALA A 223 -18.36 1.14 -19.18
C ALA A 223 -19.33 2.32 -19.14
N ASP A 224 -19.11 3.25 -18.20
CA ASP A 224 -19.86 4.51 -18.08
C ASP A 224 -19.38 5.59 -19.06
N LEU A 225 -18.30 5.33 -19.81
CA LEU A 225 -17.82 6.28 -20.79
C LEU A 225 -18.82 6.36 -21.94
N GLU A 226 -19.40 7.55 -22.16
CA GLU A 226 -20.32 7.84 -23.27
C GLU A 226 -19.58 7.89 -24.63
N ALA A 227 -19.03 6.75 -25.05
CA ALA A 227 -18.30 6.56 -26.30
C ALA A 227 -18.37 5.10 -26.74
N ASP A 228 -18.14 4.84 -28.03
CA ASP A 228 -18.08 3.49 -28.61
C ASP A 228 -16.74 2.79 -28.30
N THR A 229 -16.43 2.65 -27.01
CA THR A 229 -15.19 2.04 -26.52
C THR A 229 -15.35 0.53 -26.41
N THR A 230 -14.49 -0.25 -27.06
CA THR A 230 -14.47 -1.71 -26.88
C THR A 230 -13.66 -2.06 -25.64
N ILE A 231 -14.23 -2.84 -24.71
CA ILE A 231 -13.61 -3.15 -23.42
C ILE A 231 -13.25 -4.63 -23.37
N ILE A 232 -11.99 -4.92 -23.07
CA ILE A 232 -11.48 -6.27 -22.84
C ILE A 232 -10.95 -6.35 -21.42
N TRP A 233 -11.38 -7.36 -20.67
CA TRP A 233 -10.84 -7.68 -19.36
C TRP A 233 -9.98 -8.94 -19.45
N ALA A 234 -8.68 -8.80 -19.20
CA ALA A 234 -7.74 -9.90 -19.20
C ALA A 234 -7.30 -10.26 -17.76
N ALA A 235 -7.40 -11.54 -17.41
CA ALA A 235 -7.01 -12.05 -16.10
C ALA A 235 -6.26 -13.38 -16.21
N ARG A 236 -5.28 -13.58 -15.32
CA ARG A 236 -4.51 -14.84 -15.23
C ARG A 236 -5.31 -15.99 -14.60
N THR A 237 -6.28 -15.66 -13.74
CA THR A 237 -7.15 -16.66 -13.12
C THR A 237 -8.15 -17.21 -14.14
N ALA A 238 -8.53 -18.48 -13.96
CA ALA A 238 -9.63 -19.09 -14.69
C ALA A 238 -10.99 -18.65 -14.14
N ASP A 239 -11.02 -18.27 -12.86
CA ASP A 239 -12.24 -17.96 -12.11
C ASP A 239 -12.22 -16.51 -11.63
N LEU A 240 -13.24 -15.76 -12.03
CA LEU A 240 -13.47 -14.34 -11.68
C LEU A 240 -14.61 -14.16 -10.68
N THR A 241 -15.23 -15.24 -10.19
CA THR A 241 -16.34 -15.19 -9.24
C THR A 241 -16.03 -14.32 -8.03
N ARG A 242 -14.81 -14.42 -7.50
CA ARG A 242 -14.33 -13.62 -6.36
C ARG A 242 -14.37 -12.12 -6.60
N VAL A 243 -14.04 -11.67 -7.82
CA VAL A 243 -14.04 -10.24 -8.19
C VAL A 243 -15.46 -9.66 -8.21
N TYR A 244 -16.48 -10.50 -8.39
CA TYR A 244 -17.88 -10.08 -8.31
C TYR A 244 -18.43 -10.02 -6.88
N GLY A 245 -17.66 -10.41 -5.85
CA GLY A 245 -18.12 -10.41 -4.45
C GLY A 245 -19.28 -11.37 -4.16
N GLY A 246 -19.94 -11.19 -3.02
CA GLY A 246 -21.04 -12.04 -2.53
C GLY A 246 -22.43 -11.72 -3.10
N GLY A 247 -22.55 -10.71 -3.97
CA GLY A 247 -23.84 -10.26 -4.51
C GLY A 247 -24.80 -9.76 -3.43
N ASP A 248 -26.04 -10.23 -3.42
CA ASP A 248 -27.05 -9.86 -2.40
C ASP A 248 -26.82 -10.50 -1.03
N GLN A 249 -25.95 -11.52 -0.93
CA GLN A 249 -25.58 -12.18 0.33
C GLN A 249 -24.34 -11.56 0.97
N ASP A 250 -23.93 -10.42 0.44
CA ASP A 250 -22.73 -9.75 0.84
C ASP A 250 -22.97 -8.90 2.10
N GLU A 251 -22.14 -9.10 3.13
CA GLU A 251 -22.23 -8.36 4.40
C GLU A 251 -22.11 -6.84 4.22
N LEU A 252 -21.59 -6.37 3.07
CA LEU A 252 -21.49 -4.97 2.70
C LEU A 252 -22.24 -4.70 1.40
N ALA A 253 -23.40 -4.07 1.49
CA ALA A 253 -24.28 -3.80 0.35
C ALA A 253 -23.60 -3.05 -0.83
N ALA A 254 -22.67 -2.15 -0.53
CA ALA A 254 -21.91 -1.41 -1.56
C ALA A 254 -20.96 -2.32 -2.36
N ARG A 255 -20.39 -3.35 -1.71
CA ARG A 255 -19.55 -4.37 -2.35
C ARG A 255 -20.37 -5.25 -3.30
N GLY A 256 -21.50 -5.75 -2.82
CA GLY A 256 -22.44 -6.53 -3.62
C GLY A 256 -22.91 -5.78 -4.88
N ALA A 257 -23.16 -4.48 -4.76
CA ALA A 257 -23.59 -3.63 -5.87
C ALA A 257 -22.53 -3.46 -6.96
N LEU A 258 -21.27 -3.20 -6.60
CA LEU A 258 -20.16 -3.07 -7.57
C LEU A 258 -19.94 -4.37 -8.34
N GLY A 259 -19.88 -5.49 -7.62
CA GLY A 259 -19.66 -6.80 -8.21
C GLY A 259 -20.82 -7.26 -9.11
N SER A 260 -22.06 -7.00 -8.69
CA SER A 260 -23.25 -7.29 -9.50
C SER A 260 -23.30 -6.47 -10.79
N ARG A 261 -22.93 -5.18 -10.71
CA ARG A 261 -22.87 -4.30 -11.87
C ARG A 261 -21.79 -4.76 -12.86
N LEU A 262 -20.60 -5.12 -12.37
CA LEU A 262 -19.54 -5.66 -13.22
C LEU A 262 -19.97 -6.98 -13.90
N ARG A 263 -20.64 -7.88 -13.16
CA ARG A 263 -21.18 -9.12 -13.71
C ARG A 263 -22.20 -8.85 -14.82
N GLN A 264 -23.13 -7.91 -14.62
CA GLN A 264 -24.11 -7.54 -15.64
C GLN A 264 -23.46 -7.04 -16.94
N LEU A 265 -22.37 -6.28 -16.84
CA LEU A 265 -21.61 -5.80 -18.01
C LEU A 265 -20.91 -6.94 -18.76
N VAL A 266 -20.46 -7.97 -18.05
CA VAL A 266 -19.90 -9.19 -18.66
C VAL A 266 -20.99 -10.02 -19.31
N ASP A 267 -22.09 -10.29 -18.60
CA ASP A 267 -23.19 -11.14 -19.09
C ASP A 267 -23.92 -10.54 -20.30
N SER A 268 -23.98 -9.21 -20.39
CA SER A 268 -24.52 -8.48 -21.54
C SER A 268 -23.56 -8.42 -22.74
N GLY A 269 -22.31 -8.88 -22.60
CA GLY A 269 -21.28 -8.82 -23.62
C GLY A 269 -20.65 -7.44 -23.81
N ARG A 270 -20.94 -6.46 -22.92
CA ARG A 270 -20.34 -5.13 -22.97
C ARG A 270 -18.82 -5.16 -22.71
N ILE A 271 -18.38 -6.14 -21.91
CA ILE A 271 -16.97 -6.42 -21.58
C ILE A 271 -16.62 -7.82 -22.10
N GLU A 272 -15.65 -7.90 -23.02
CA GLU A 272 -15.06 -9.17 -23.47
C GLU A 272 -14.10 -9.69 -22.38
N VAL A 273 -14.30 -10.90 -21.88
CA VAL A 273 -13.46 -11.46 -20.81
C VAL A 273 -12.50 -12.51 -21.36
N LEU A 274 -11.21 -12.37 -21.02
CA LEU A 274 -10.12 -13.30 -21.33
C LEU A 274 -9.54 -13.86 -20.04
N THR A 275 -9.96 -15.05 -19.65
CA THR A 275 -9.45 -15.78 -18.49
C THR A 275 -8.23 -16.63 -18.84
N SER A 276 -7.49 -17.06 -17.82
CA SER A 276 -6.25 -17.85 -17.99
C SER A 276 -5.28 -17.23 -19.01
N PHE A 277 -5.28 -15.89 -19.09
CA PHE A 277 -4.57 -15.13 -20.10
C PHE A 277 -3.21 -14.69 -19.57
N THR A 278 -2.15 -15.41 -19.98
CA THR A 278 -0.79 -15.16 -19.50
C THR A 278 0.01 -14.41 -20.57
N ILE A 279 0.28 -13.12 -20.35
CA ILE A 279 1.02 -12.27 -21.29
C ILE A 279 2.48 -12.71 -21.36
N THR A 280 2.95 -13.00 -22.57
CA THR A 280 4.33 -13.45 -22.83
C THR A 280 5.16 -12.38 -23.52
N ARG A 281 4.56 -11.50 -24.32
CA ARG A 281 5.27 -10.47 -25.09
C ARG A 281 4.31 -9.36 -25.56
N PHE A 282 4.87 -8.17 -25.78
CA PHE A 282 4.23 -7.09 -26.53
C PHE A 282 4.95 -6.79 -27.84
N ARG A 283 4.19 -6.32 -28.83
CA ARG A 283 4.70 -5.64 -30.03
C ARG A 283 3.93 -4.34 -30.21
N ALA A 284 4.65 -3.22 -30.21
CA ALA A 284 4.08 -1.89 -30.38
C ALA A 284 4.41 -1.38 -31.78
N ASP A 285 3.36 -1.21 -32.60
CA ASP A 285 3.41 -0.55 -33.91
C ASP A 285 2.38 0.60 -33.89
N ASP A 286 1.48 0.70 -34.88
CA ASP A 286 0.34 1.64 -34.83
C ASP A 286 -0.67 1.28 -33.72
N THR A 287 -0.74 -0.01 -33.38
CA THR A 287 -1.53 -0.56 -32.26
C THR A 287 -0.67 -1.49 -31.42
N LEU A 288 -1.13 -1.79 -30.21
CA LEU A 288 -0.47 -2.74 -29.33
C LEU A 288 -0.96 -4.16 -29.60
N THR A 289 -0.06 -5.02 -30.06
CA THR A 289 -0.32 -6.47 -30.10
C THR A 289 0.14 -7.10 -28.79
N VAL A 290 -0.80 -7.73 -28.08
CA VAL A 290 -0.56 -8.48 -26.85
C VAL A 290 -0.50 -9.96 -27.19
N HIS A 291 0.66 -10.58 -26.99
CA HIS A 291 0.85 -12.02 -27.14
C HIS A 291 0.66 -12.69 -25.78
N ALA A 292 -0.13 -13.75 -25.74
CA ALA A 292 -0.39 -14.50 -24.53
C ALA A 292 -0.48 -16.01 -24.80
N VAL A 293 -0.32 -16.79 -23.74
CA VAL A 293 -0.64 -18.22 -23.71
C VAL A 293 -1.92 -18.41 -22.90
N THR A 294 -2.80 -19.24 -23.44
CA THR A 294 -4.06 -19.68 -22.83
C THR A 294 -4.11 -21.21 -22.84
N PRO A 295 -5.08 -21.86 -22.14
CA PRO A 295 -5.25 -23.30 -22.22
C PRO A 295 -5.48 -23.84 -23.64
N ASP A 296 -6.02 -23.02 -24.54
CA ASP A 296 -6.29 -23.37 -25.94
C ASP A 296 -5.06 -23.14 -26.87
N GLY A 297 -3.96 -22.62 -26.32
CA GLY A 297 -2.73 -22.33 -27.05
C GLY A 297 -2.36 -20.85 -27.06
N GLU A 298 -1.51 -20.48 -28.01
CA GLU A 298 -1.08 -19.09 -28.21
C GLU A 298 -2.23 -18.23 -28.72
N ARG A 299 -2.33 -17.01 -28.17
CA ARG A 299 -3.35 -16.04 -28.54
C ARG A 299 -2.72 -14.68 -28.75
N GLU A 300 -3.21 -13.97 -29.76
CA GLU A 300 -2.84 -12.58 -30.04
C GLU A 300 -4.07 -11.70 -29.96
N VAL A 301 -3.94 -10.56 -29.30
CA VAL A 301 -5.01 -9.56 -29.17
C VAL A 301 -4.45 -8.18 -29.49
N SER A 302 -5.03 -7.51 -30.48
CA SER A 302 -4.71 -6.12 -30.80
C SER A 302 -5.60 -5.17 -30.01
N VAL A 303 -4.99 -4.15 -29.42
CA VAL A 303 -5.64 -3.10 -28.63
C VAL A 303 -4.99 -1.75 -28.89
N ASP A 304 -5.71 -0.66 -28.68
CA ASP A 304 -5.15 0.70 -28.77
C ASP A 304 -4.42 1.06 -27.48
N VAL A 305 -5.04 0.72 -26.34
CA VAL A 305 -4.58 1.08 -25.00
C VAL A 305 -4.72 -0.10 -24.04
N LEU A 306 -3.73 -0.29 -23.17
CA LEU A 306 -3.76 -1.26 -22.09
C LEU A 306 -3.58 -0.56 -20.73
N VAL A 307 -4.47 -0.87 -19.79
CA VAL A 307 -4.40 -0.39 -18.40
C VAL A 307 -3.86 -1.49 -17.48
N PRO A 308 -2.68 -1.29 -16.84
CA PRO A 308 -2.14 -2.25 -15.89
C PRO A 308 -2.79 -2.09 -14.51
N ALA A 309 -3.50 -3.13 -14.06
CA ALA A 309 -4.05 -3.26 -12.72
C ALA A 309 -3.45 -4.50 -12.01
N THR A 310 -2.13 -4.63 -12.07
CA THR A 310 -1.35 -5.80 -11.63
C THR A 310 -0.76 -5.67 -10.22
N GLY A 311 -1.11 -4.61 -9.50
CA GLY A 311 -0.60 -4.32 -8.15
C GLY A 311 0.80 -3.71 -8.14
N PHE A 312 1.40 -3.62 -6.96
CA PHE A 312 2.66 -2.95 -6.69
C PHE A 312 3.57 -3.81 -5.80
N ARG A 313 4.81 -3.36 -5.59
CA ARG A 313 5.81 -4.02 -4.74
C ARG A 313 6.74 -2.99 -4.07
N PRO A 314 7.43 -3.31 -2.97
CA PRO A 314 8.33 -2.37 -2.32
C PRO A 314 9.63 -2.15 -3.13
N ASP A 315 10.16 -0.93 -3.11
CA ASP A 315 11.54 -0.68 -3.52
C ASP A 315 12.52 -0.94 -2.36
N LEU A 316 13.18 -2.08 -2.41
CA LEU A 316 14.21 -2.48 -1.43
C LEU A 316 15.64 -2.16 -1.89
N GLY A 317 15.82 -1.70 -3.13
CA GLY A 317 17.15 -1.46 -3.71
C GLY A 317 17.97 -0.43 -2.92
N MET A 318 17.29 0.64 -2.50
CA MET A 318 17.89 1.70 -1.67
C MET A 318 18.34 1.21 -0.27
N LEU A 319 17.91 0.02 0.16
CA LEU A 319 18.19 -0.56 1.48
C LEU A 319 19.23 -1.70 1.44
N SER A 320 19.88 -1.90 0.30
CA SER A 320 20.79 -3.03 0.06
C SER A 320 21.93 -3.16 1.09
N GLU A 321 22.41 -2.04 1.64
CA GLU A 321 23.45 -1.98 2.68
C GLU A 321 22.95 -2.14 4.12
N LEU A 322 21.64 -2.33 4.33
CA LEU A 322 21.05 -2.57 5.65
C LEU A 322 20.83 -4.05 5.93
N ARG A 323 20.84 -4.43 7.21
CA ARG A 323 20.55 -5.79 7.68
C ARG A 323 19.05 -5.95 7.98
N LEU A 324 18.29 -6.27 6.94
CA LEU A 324 16.84 -6.46 7.02
C LEU A 324 16.48 -7.90 7.37
N ALA A 325 15.38 -8.08 8.11
CA ALA A 325 14.70 -9.36 8.28
C ALA A 325 13.37 -9.29 7.54
N LEU A 326 13.30 -9.96 6.39
CA LEU A 326 12.14 -9.93 5.51
C LEU A 326 11.60 -11.35 5.30
N ASP A 327 10.28 -11.44 5.17
CA ASP A 327 9.59 -12.62 4.68
C ASP A 327 9.96 -12.85 3.20
N PRO A 328 10.32 -14.08 2.81
CA PRO A 328 10.80 -14.36 1.46
C PRO A 328 9.72 -14.32 0.38
N ALA A 329 8.44 -14.47 0.74
CA ALA A 329 7.34 -14.53 -0.22
C ALA A 329 6.76 -13.13 -0.48
N VAL A 330 6.43 -12.41 0.59
CA VAL A 330 5.76 -11.11 0.47
C VAL A 330 6.70 -9.91 0.55
N GLU A 331 7.98 -10.11 0.90
CA GLU A 331 8.97 -9.02 1.06
C GLU A 331 8.59 -7.99 2.15
N ALA A 332 7.88 -8.45 3.19
CA ALA A 332 7.47 -7.68 4.38
C ALA A 332 8.40 -7.97 5.57
N PRO A 333 8.41 -7.18 6.68
CA PRO A 333 9.09 -7.57 7.91
C PRO A 333 8.72 -8.99 8.35
N SER A 334 9.72 -9.79 8.73
CA SER A 334 9.54 -11.25 8.86
C SER A 334 8.50 -11.70 9.89
N GLN A 335 8.23 -10.88 10.92
CA GLN A 335 7.16 -11.15 11.90
C GLN A 335 5.77 -10.79 11.36
N LEU A 336 5.70 -9.86 10.41
CA LEU A 336 4.45 -9.43 9.78
C LEU A 336 4.06 -10.36 8.63
N GLY A 337 5.03 -10.83 7.83
CA GLY A 337 4.78 -11.62 6.60
C GLY A 337 3.72 -12.71 6.74
N PRO A 338 3.85 -13.64 7.71
CA PRO A 338 2.86 -14.69 7.93
C PRO A 338 1.45 -14.20 8.27
N LEU A 339 1.30 -12.99 8.82
CA LEU A 339 0.02 -12.41 9.22
C LEU A 339 -0.72 -11.72 8.06
N ILE A 340 -0.03 -11.45 6.96
CA ILE A 340 -0.55 -10.68 5.82
C ILE A 340 -0.46 -11.44 4.50
N ASP A 341 -0.12 -12.72 4.55
CA ASP A 341 0.01 -13.55 3.35
C ASP A 341 -1.34 -13.55 2.59
N PRO A 342 -1.37 -13.04 1.35
CA PRO A 342 -2.60 -12.94 0.58
C PRO A 342 -3.22 -14.31 0.25
N GLU A 343 -2.48 -15.42 0.41
CA GLU A 343 -3.05 -16.77 0.30
C GLU A 343 -4.01 -17.08 1.46
N PHE A 344 -3.78 -16.52 2.65
CA PHE A 344 -4.45 -16.91 3.90
C PHE A 344 -5.20 -15.77 4.63
N HIS A 345 -4.98 -14.50 4.28
CA HIS A 345 -5.46 -13.34 5.03
C HIS A 345 -6.10 -12.22 4.18
N SER A 346 -7.21 -11.66 4.68
CA SER A 346 -7.99 -10.58 4.04
C SER A 346 -7.89 -9.23 4.80
N CYS A 347 -8.52 -8.18 4.26
CA CYS A 347 -8.57 -6.83 4.86
C CYS A 347 -9.41 -6.83 6.16
N GLY A 348 -8.85 -7.31 7.27
CA GLY A 348 -9.52 -7.33 8.58
C GLY A 348 -9.02 -8.43 9.51
N SER A 349 -8.38 -9.46 8.96
CA SER A 349 -7.82 -10.57 9.76
C SER A 349 -6.45 -10.25 10.38
N VAL A 350 -5.87 -9.09 10.06
CA VAL A 350 -4.52 -8.72 10.50
C VAL A 350 -4.64 -7.98 11.83
N GLU A 351 -4.11 -8.58 12.90
CA GLU A 351 -4.07 -7.93 14.20
C GLU A 351 -3.27 -6.61 14.11
N PRO A 352 -3.72 -5.55 14.81
CA PRO A 352 -2.94 -4.34 14.94
C PRO A 352 -1.55 -4.64 15.50
N HIS A 353 -0.54 -4.00 14.93
CA HIS A 353 0.85 -4.27 15.26
C HIS A 353 1.67 -2.98 15.26
N GLY A 354 2.66 -2.96 16.15
CA GLY A 354 3.54 -1.83 16.36
C GLY A 354 5.01 -2.14 16.05
N GLU A 355 5.88 -1.36 16.66
CA GLU A 355 7.33 -1.37 16.47
C GLU A 355 7.96 -2.77 16.55
N ARG A 356 7.55 -3.60 17.52
CA ARG A 356 8.15 -4.92 17.75
C ARG A 356 8.03 -5.86 16.55
N VAL A 357 6.90 -5.80 15.84
CA VAL A 357 6.62 -6.63 14.65
C VAL A 357 7.38 -6.11 13.43
N LEU A 358 7.65 -4.80 13.38
CA LEU A 358 8.34 -4.13 12.28
C LEU A 358 9.86 -4.05 12.46
N ALA A 359 10.38 -4.50 13.60
CA ALA A 359 11.79 -4.42 13.94
C ALA A 359 12.65 -5.29 13.00
N HIS A 360 13.81 -4.77 12.65
CA HIS A 360 14.84 -5.46 11.87
C HIS A 360 16.13 -5.63 12.71
N PRO A 361 17.06 -6.52 12.28
CA PRO A 361 18.40 -6.57 12.85
C PRO A 361 19.16 -5.24 12.77
N GLU A 362 18.79 -4.37 11.83
CA GLU A 362 19.27 -3.00 11.77
C GLU A 362 18.51 -2.12 12.78
N THR A 363 19.08 -1.95 13.98
CA THR A 363 18.48 -1.16 15.07
C THR A 363 18.12 0.26 14.62
N ASN A 364 16.93 0.73 15.01
CA ASN A 364 16.37 2.04 14.67
C ASN A 364 16.08 2.27 13.17
N PHE A 365 16.00 1.21 12.37
CA PHE A 365 15.46 1.25 11.02
C PHE A 365 14.11 0.53 10.98
N TYR A 366 13.10 1.15 10.35
CA TYR A 366 11.76 0.58 10.23
C TYR A 366 11.22 0.78 8.81
N ILE A 367 10.55 -0.24 8.27
CA ILE A 367 9.70 -0.13 7.09
C ILE A 367 8.25 -0.03 7.58
N VAL A 368 7.52 0.99 7.14
CA VAL A 368 6.15 1.28 7.63
C VAL A 368 5.15 1.48 6.49
N GLY A 369 3.87 1.53 6.84
CA GLY A 369 2.78 1.78 5.91
C GLY A 369 2.63 0.67 4.86
N MET A 370 2.12 1.01 3.68
CA MET A 370 1.96 0.08 2.57
C MET A 370 3.26 -0.64 2.19
N LYS A 371 4.43 -0.01 2.40
CA LYS A 371 5.73 -0.65 2.11
C LYS A 371 6.01 -1.82 3.06
N SER A 372 5.58 -1.72 4.32
CA SER A 372 5.73 -2.81 5.29
C SER A 372 4.88 -4.03 4.94
N TYR A 373 3.81 -3.85 4.16
CA TYR A 373 2.98 -4.96 3.68
C TYR A 373 3.58 -5.67 2.45
N GLY A 374 4.69 -5.16 1.93
CA GLY A 374 5.40 -5.75 0.81
C GLY A 374 4.49 -5.92 -0.41
N ARG A 375 4.15 -7.16 -0.74
CA ARG A 375 3.30 -7.54 -1.87
C ARG A 375 1.84 -7.81 -1.51
N ALA A 376 1.50 -7.79 -0.22
CA ALA A 376 0.13 -7.98 0.23
C ALA A 376 -0.72 -6.73 -0.09
N PRO A 377 -1.93 -6.88 -0.64
CA PRO A 377 -2.77 -5.73 -1.04
C PRO A 377 -3.64 -5.17 0.09
N THR A 378 -3.61 -5.75 1.29
CA THR A 378 -4.64 -5.59 2.34
C THR A 378 -4.34 -4.50 3.38
N PHE A 379 -3.65 -3.43 2.97
CA PHE A 379 -3.21 -2.38 3.88
C PHE A 379 -4.30 -1.33 4.16
N LEU A 380 -4.43 -0.93 5.44
CA LEU A 380 -5.27 0.18 5.90
C LEU A 380 -4.40 1.32 6.45
N MET A 381 -4.79 2.57 6.17
CA MET A 381 -4.08 3.74 6.72
C MET A 381 -4.09 3.75 8.25
N ALA A 382 -5.22 3.39 8.88
CA ALA A 382 -5.33 3.23 10.33
C ALA A 382 -4.28 2.27 10.91
N THR A 383 -3.97 1.17 10.21
CA THR A 383 -2.88 0.27 10.61
C THR A 383 -1.54 0.98 10.54
N GLY A 384 -1.25 1.71 9.46
CA GLY A 384 -0.01 2.47 9.36
C GLY A 384 0.14 3.57 10.42
N TYR A 385 -0.95 4.20 10.85
CA TYR A 385 -0.94 5.18 11.95
C TYR A 385 -0.56 4.53 13.28
N GLU A 386 -1.09 3.34 13.56
CA GLU A 386 -0.72 2.57 14.74
C GLU A 386 0.76 2.16 14.72
N GLN A 387 1.29 1.76 13.55
CA GLN A 387 2.70 1.44 13.38
C GLN A 387 3.60 2.62 13.79
N VAL A 388 3.34 3.81 13.23
CA VAL A 388 4.20 4.99 13.47
C VAL A 388 4.03 5.58 14.87
N ARG A 389 2.83 5.48 15.46
CA ARG A 389 2.59 5.81 16.88
C ARG A 389 3.49 4.97 17.79
N SER A 390 3.47 3.65 17.59
CA SER A 390 4.27 2.71 18.38
C SER A 390 5.77 2.94 18.19
N ILE A 391 6.23 3.17 16.95
CA ILE A 391 7.64 3.45 16.65
C ILE A 391 8.11 4.76 17.29
N ALA A 392 7.32 5.83 17.19
CA ALA A 392 7.66 7.12 17.81
C ALA A 392 7.78 6.99 19.34
N ALA A 393 6.94 6.17 19.97
CA ALA A 393 7.06 5.86 21.40
C ALA A 393 8.35 5.10 21.73
N ALA A 394 8.70 4.10 20.94
CA ALA A 394 9.94 3.33 21.11
C ALA A 394 11.18 4.22 20.96
N LEU A 395 11.21 5.09 19.95
CA LEU A 395 12.30 6.04 19.70
C LEU A 395 12.42 7.11 20.80
N ALA A 396 11.33 7.44 21.48
CA ALA A 396 11.34 8.31 22.67
C ALA A 396 11.80 7.58 23.96
N GLY A 397 12.08 6.27 23.90
CA GLY A 397 12.42 5.44 25.06
C GLY A 397 11.22 5.00 25.89
N ASP A 398 9.99 5.28 25.44
CA ASP A 398 8.75 4.89 26.11
C ASP A 398 8.28 3.52 25.62
N ARG A 399 8.95 2.47 26.13
CA ARG A 399 8.61 1.08 25.76
C ARG A 399 7.19 0.70 26.12
N LYS A 400 6.65 1.20 27.23
CA LYS A 400 5.28 0.88 27.67
C LYS A 400 4.26 1.40 26.65
N ALA A 401 4.41 2.63 26.16
CA ALA A 401 3.51 3.15 25.13
C ALA A 401 3.77 2.52 23.75
N ALA A 402 5.00 2.10 23.46
CA ALA A 402 5.31 1.38 22.23
C ALA A 402 4.62 0.02 22.16
N ASP A 403 4.61 -0.73 23.27
CA ASP A 403 4.05 -2.08 23.34
C ASP A 403 2.52 -2.11 23.48
N ALA A 404 1.90 -0.98 23.87
CA ALA A 404 0.45 -0.85 23.90
C ALA A 404 -0.13 -0.78 22.47
N VAL A 405 -1.27 -1.42 22.23
CA VAL A 405 -2.00 -1.36 20.95
C VAL A 405 -3.22 -0.46 21.12
N HIS A 406 -3.36 0.56 20.27
CA HIS A 406 -4.44 1.56 20.39
C HIS A 406 -5.44 1.54 19.23
N LEU A 407 -5.23 0.67 18.24
CA LEU A 407 -6.10 0.57 17.07
C LEU A 407 -7.27 -0.38 17.37
N GLU A 408 -8.48 0.14 17.25
CA GLU A 408 -9.71 -0.63 17.27
C GLU A 408 -10.33 -0.62 15.87
N LEU A 409 -10.47 -1.80 15.27
CA LEU A 409 -11.17 -1.99 13.99
C LEU A 409 -12.47 -2.77 14.26
N PRO A 410 -13.57 -2.46 13.53
CA PRO A 410 -14.79 -3.24 13.62
C PRO A 410 -14.54 -4.68 13.14
N GLU A 411 -15.21 -5.66 13.77
CA GLU A 411 -15.10 -7.08 13.41
C GLU A 411 -15.48 -7.37 11.94
N THR A 412 -16.35 -6.55 11.35
CA THR A 412 -16.79 -6.64 9.94
C THR A 412 -15.76 -6.10 8.93
N GLY A 413 -14.60 -5.62 9.40
CA GLY A 413 -13.62 -4.94 8.57
C GLY A 413 -14.00 -3.48 8.25
N VAL A 414 -13.01 -2.71 7.80
CA VAL A 414 -13.12 -1.26 7.53
C VAL A 414 -13.46 -0.94 6.07
N CYS A 415 -13.18 -1.89 5.17
CA CYS A 415 -13.31 -1.70 3.74
C CYS A 415 -14.78 -1.85 3.33
N THR A 416 -15.46 -0.74 3.01
CA THR A 416 -16.85 -0.79 2.52
C THR A 416 -17.01 -1.47 1.14
N THR A 417 -15.89 -1.75 0.45
CA THR A 417 -15.86 -2.33 -0.91
C THR A 417 -14.93 -3.55 -1.04
N ASP A 418 -14.70 -4.37 -0.01
CA ASP A 418 -13.71 -5.46 -0.08
C ASP A 418 -14.10 -6.64 -1.00
N LEU A 419 -13.96 -6.53 -2.33
CA LEU A 419 -14.18 -7.55 -3.37
C LEU A 419 -13.33 -8.86 -3.24
N GLY A 420 -13.21 -9.44 -2.04
CA GLY A 420 -12.87 -10.85 -1.83
C GLY A 420 -11.43 -11.24 -2.19
N GLY A 421 -10.46 -10.47 -1.71
CA GLY A 421 -9.05 -10.62 -2.07
C GLY A 421 -8.27 -11.80 -1.45
N SER A 422 -8.83 -12.59 -0.54
CA SER A 422 -8.12 -13.73 0.06
C SER A 422 -9.06 -14.81 0.59
N CYS A 423 -8.51 -16.02 0.77
CA CYS A 423 -9.24 -17.21 1.19
C CYS A 423 -9.75 -17.05 2.62
N ASP A 424 -11.06 -17.01 2.81
CA ASP A 424 -11.65 -17.25 4.12
C ASP A 424 -11.29 -18.68 4.54
N ALA A 425 -10.33 -18.82 5.45
CA ALA A 425 -10.19 -20.03 6.22
C ALA A 425 -11.45 -20.17 7.09
N PRO A 426 -12.17 -21.30 7.05
CA PRO A 426 -13.34 -21.46 7.89
C PRO A 426 -12.91 -21.35 9.35
N ALA A 427 -13.65 -20.56 10.13
CA ALA A 427 -13.50 -20.50 11.57
C ALA A 427 -13.48 -21.94 12.15
N PRO A 428 -12.59 -22.26 13.11
CA PRO A 428 -12.62 -23.55 13.75
C PRO A 428 -14.01 -23.72 14.36
N ALA A 429 -14.76 -24.71 13.88
CA ALA A 429 -16.04 -25.07 14.44
C ALA A 429 -15.83 -25.34 15.94
N GLY A 430 -16.40 -24.47 16.78
CA GLY A 430 -16.54 -24.76 18.19
C GLY A 430 -17.36 -26.03 18.30
N ASP A 431 -16.72 -27.12 18.73
CA ASP A 431 -17.38 -28.37 19.08
C ASP A 431 -18.33 -28.13 20.27
N ALA A 432 -19.54 -27.69 19.95
CA ALA A 432 -20.70 -27.78 20.83
C ALA A 432 -21.19 -29.23 20.78
N CYS A 433 -20.48 -30.14 21.44
CA CYS A 433 -20.96 -31.50 21.69
C CYS A 433 -21.30 -31.67 23.17
N CYS A 434 -22.61 -31.69 23.43
CA CYS A 434 -23.21 -32.06 24.70
C CYS A 434 -22.66 -33.42 25.18
N SER A 435 -21.97 -33.43 26.32
CA SER A 435 -21.82 -34.63 27.14
C SER A 435 -21.90 -34.27 28.62
N SER A 436 -22.79 -34.97 29.32
CA SER A 436 -23.09 -34.79 30.74
C SER A 436 -21.85 -35.07 31.60
N PRO A 437 -21.70 -34.40 32.76
CA PRO A 437 -20.50 -34.53 33.58
C PRO A 437 -20.43 -35.92 34.23
N GLN A 438 -19.39 -36.68 33.90
CA GLN A 438 -19.02 -37.91 34.60
C GLN A 438 -18.10 -37.56 35.78
N LEU A 439 -18.55 -37.91 36.99
CA LEU A 439 -17.74 -37.85 38.22
C LEU A 439 -16.56 -38.82 38.09
N ILE A 440 -15.34 -38.30 38.26
CA ILE A 440 -14.13 -39.11 38.43
C ILE A 440 -13.91 -39.30 39.93
N GLU A 441 -14.08 -40.52 40.42
CA GLU A 441 -13.60 -40.93 41.74
C GLU A 441 -12.07 -41.02 41.73
N LEU A 442 -11.43 -40.27 42.64
CA LEU A 442 -10.01 -40.39 42.94
C LEU A 442 -9.81 -41.57 43.90
N SER A 443 -9.30 -42.70 43.40
CA SER A 443 -8.74 -43.75 44.24
C SER A 443 -7.23 -43.54 44.44
N VAL A 444 -6.82 -43.35 45.69
CA VAL A 444 -5.43 -43.29 46.13
C VAL A 444 -4.96 -44.70 46.56
N GLY A 445 -3.77 -45.12 46.11
CA GLY A 445 -2.99 -46.24 46.66
C GLY A 445 -2.54 -47.26 45.61
N ARG A 446 -1.30 -47.74 45.57
CA ARG A 446 -0.18 -47.75 46.53
C ARG A 446 1.15 -47.62 45.81
#